data_AF-A0A3M8FYP2-F1
#
_entry.id   AF-A0A3M8FYP2-F1
#
_cell.length_a   1.000
_cell.length_b   1.000
_cell.length_c   1.000
_cell.angle_alpha   90.00
_cell.angle_beta   90.00
_cell.angle_gamma   90.00
#
_symmetry.space_group_name_H-M   'P 1'
#
loop_
_entity.id
_entity.type
_entity.pdbx_description
1 polymer ?
#
loop_
_entity_poly.entity_id
_entity_poly.type
_entity_poly.pdbx_seq_one_letter_code
_entity_poly.pdbx_strand_id
1 'polypeptide(L)'
;MPVTQERCEADKSIERVAVDEMVFPLGVYPIEPMEPKQGYTLEFESADGDDNSGDWEEWPDRYVFDIVISAERLPGLVQSLLALMPQKIYPILDVLGRDAFREIDPYISYERIGLDQLLDGLIRFRDFFFEDGLIGFGAMSDNPFLYIFVDEHKIVTVRAEPVIKDRIESVLRAFELKERDDPAGADSVAHEHRGVLRIAEDRPELLGVDEIVERLRDDWRLLLNVDPEQNYDDRGRPLGVTAWRCLVRTPGKSGMGRYAEILLTADCLREAEDMAADALIGELDVDQLEEPVVISADRLGPKEFRRELGEEIPGGERSLGKPKVWSKRWLSGETG
;
A
#
# COMPACT_ATOMS: atom_id res chain seq x y z
N MET A 1 16.70 -11.52 -24.20
CA MET A 1 17.71 -11.32 -23.14
C MET A 1 17.25 -12.09 -21.91
N PRO A 2 18.13 -12.60 -21.03
CA PRO A 2 17.65 -13.15 -19.77
C PRO A 2 16.91 -12.03 -19.03
N VAL A 3 15.63 -12.22 -18.74
CA VAL A 3 14.85 -11.30 -17.91
C VAL A 3 15.52 -11.30 -16.55
N THR A 4 16.17 -10.19 -16.19
CA THR A 4 16.65 -10.00 -14.82
C THR A 4 15.43 -10.08 -13.92
N GLN A 5 15.46 -10.92 -12.90
CA GLN A 5 14.30 -11.06 -12.01
C GLN A 5 14.06 -9.73 -11.29
N GLU A 6 12.92 -9.10 -11.59
CA GLU A 6 12.44 -7.87 -10.94
C GLU A 6 12.51 -8.02 -9.42
N ARG A 7 13.01 -6.99 -8.75
CA ARG A 7 13.18 -6.97 -7.30
C ARG A 7 13.22 -5.54 -6.78
N CYS A 8 13.26 -5.40 -5.46
CA CYS A 8 13.58 -4.14 -4.80
C CYS A 8 14.78 -4.30 -3.86
N GLU A 9 15.42 -3.19 -3.48
CA GLU A 9 16.39 -3.17 -2.39
C GLU A 9 16.23 -1.90 -1.56
N ALA A 10 16.37 -2.01 -0.24
CA ALA A 10 16.45 -0.85 0.63
C ALA A 10 17.75 -0.06 0.36
N ASP A 11 17.67 1.26 0.48
CA ASP A 11 18.83 2.14 0.40
C ASP A 11 19.75 1.90 1.61
N LYS A 12 20.95 1.41 1.32
CA LYS A 12 21.98 1.05 2.30
C LYS A 12 22.55 2.25 3.05
N SER A 13 22.25 3.48 2.61
CA SER A 13 22.63 4.70 3.31
C SER A 13 21.69 5.04 4.47
N ILE A 14 20.51 4.41 4.54
CA ILE A 14 19.55 4.62 5.63
C ILE A 14 20.04 3.86 6.87
N GLU A 15 20.24 4.60 7.96
CA GLU A 15 20.62 4.02 9.24
C GLU A 15 19.41 3.47 9.98
N ARG A 16 19.55 2.26 10.52
CA ARG A 16 18.49 1.60 11.29
C ARG A 16 18.45 2.13 12.71
N VAL A 17 17.24 2.44 13.18
CA VAL A 17 17.00 2.83 14.57
C VAL A 17 16.78 1.59 15.43
N ALA A 18 17.45 1.54 16.57
CA ALA A 18 17.27 0.52 17.59
C ALA A 18 17.17 1.17 18.97
N VAL A 19 16.27 0.66 19.80
CA VAL A 19 16.08 1.07 21.19
C VAL A 19 16.09 -0.20 22.04
N ASP A 20 17.05 -0.30 22.96
CA ASP A 20 17.33 -1.50 23.75
C ASP A 20 17.47 -2.77 22.87
N GLU A 21 16.58 -3.76 23.06
CA GLU A 21 16.58 -5.02 22.30
C GLU A 21 15.66 -4.97 21.07
N MET A 22 14.93 -3.87 20.87
CA MET A 22 14.01 -3.70 19.74
C MET A 22 14.71 -3.00 18.60
N VAL A 23 14.61 -3.62 17.42
CA VAL A 23 15.09 -3.07 16.16
C VAL A 23 13.88 -2.69 15.33
N PHE A 24 13.83 -1.43 14.88
CA PHE A 24 12.72 -0.92 14.09
C PHE A 24 12.95 -1.14 12.59
N PRO A 25 11.87 -1.23 11.78
CA PRO A 25 11.96 -1.16 10.32
C PRO A 25 12.68 0.11 9.88
N LEU A 26 13.32 0.10 8.70
CA LEU A 26 14.02 1.29 8.19
C LEU A 26 13.06 2.48 7.97
N GLY A 27 11.83 2.17 7.59
CA GLY A 27 10.84 3.13 7.13
C GLY A 27 9.92 3.65 8.23
N VAL A 28 9.88 3.03 9.41
CA VAL A 28 9.05 3.49 10.52
C VAL A 28 9.79 3.34 11.84
N TYR A 29 9.91 4.44 12.59
CA TYR A 29 10.71 4.51 13.81
C TYR A 29 10.24 5.64 14.72
N PRO A 30 10.40 5.49 16.05
CA PRO A 30 10.05 6.54 17.01
C PRO A 30 11.00 7.74 16.89
N ILE A 31 10.45 8.96 17.02
CA ILE A 31 11.23 10.21 17.11
C ILE A 31 11.25 10.77 18.55
N GLU A 32 10.43 10.21 19.43
CA GLU A 32 10.43 10.50 20.86
C GLU A 32 10.99 9.32 21.67
N PRO A 33 11.55 9.56 22.87
CA PRO A 33 11.98 8.49 23.75
C PRO A 33 10.82 7.55 24.10
N MET A 34 11.07 6.24 23.99
CA MET A 34 10.11 5.20 24.32
C MET A 34 10.79 3.98 24.96
N GLU A 35 10.00 3.11 25.58
CA GLU A 35 10.44 1.80 26.08
C GLU A 35 9.73 0.71 25.26
N PRO A 36 10.41 0.10 24.27
CA PRO A 36 9.77 -0.87 23.38
C PRO A 36 9.48 -2.18 24.07
N LYS A 37 8.32 -2.76 23.76
CA LYS A 37 7.79 -3.94 24.44
C LYS A 37 7.24 -4.93 23.42
N GLN A 38 8.05 -5.93 23.07
CA GLN A 38 7.60 -7.05 22.24
C GLN A 38 6.57 -7.91 22.99
N GLY A 39 5.57 -8.42 22.28
CA GLY A 39 4.49 -9.21 22.85
C GLY A 39 3.24 -9.11 21.99
N TYR A 40 2.10 -9.53 22.53
CA TYR A 40 0.83 -9.37 21.84
C TYR A 40 -0.31 -9.06 22.81
N THR A 41 -1.30 -8.31 22.35
CA THR A 41 -2.63 -8.22 22.99
C THR A 41 -3.51 -9.36 22.48
N LEU A 42 -4.53 -9.74 23.25
CA LEU A 42 -5.53 -10.72 22.83
C LEU A 42 -6.92 -10.26 23.25
N GLU A 43 -7.76 -9.99 22.26
CA GLU A 43 -9.14 -9.58 22.47
C GLU A 43 -10.11 -10.55 21.79
N PHE A 44 -11.33 -10.65 22.31
CA PHE A 44 -12.39 -11.44 21.70
C PHE A 44 -13.49 -10.50 21.20
N GLU A 45 -13.83 -10.60 19.92
CA GLU A 45 -14.90 -9.84 19.27
C GLU A 45 -16.02 -10.79 18.87
N SER A 46 -17.22 -10.58 19.43
CA SER A 46 -18.41 -11.35 19.09
C SER A 46 -18.96 -10.95 17.72
N ALA A 47 -19.57 -11.88 17.00
CA ALA A 47 -20.28 -11.59 15.75
C ALA A 47 -21.46 -10.64 15.95
N ASP A 48 -22.14 -10.72 17.10
CA ASP A 48 -23.33 -9.94 17.45
C ASP A 48 -23.02 -8.50 17.97
N GLY A 49 -21.84 -7.95 17.66
CA GLY A 49 -21.40 -6.64 18.15
C GLY A 49 -22.30 -5.48 17.69
N ASP A 50 -22.86 -4.73 18.65
CA ASP A 50 -23.86 -3.66 18.54
C ASP A 50 -23.34 -2.34 17.90
N ASP A 51 -22.63 -2.43 16.77
CA ASP A 51 -22.22 -1.24 16.02
C ASP A 51 -23.34 -0.86 15.02
N ASN A 52 -24.14 0.15 15.41
CA ASN A 52 -25.08 0.85 14.54
C ASN A 52 -24.42 1.58 13.34
N SER A 53 -23.13 1.34 13.07
CA SER A 53 -22.45 1.75 11.83
C SER A 53 -22.68 0.69 10.76
N GLY A 54 -23.85 0.73 10.14
CA GLY A 54 -24.36 -0.28 9.22
C GLY A 54 -23.68 -0.37 7.85
N ASP A 55 -22.35 -0.53 7.79
CA ASP A 55 -21.59 -0.66 6.53
C ASP A 55 -20.51 -1.77 6.51
N TRP A 56 -20.37 -2.59 7.56
CA TRP A 56 -19.44 -3.73 7.54
C TRP A 56 -20.19 -5.07 7.49
N GLU A 57 -19.68 -6.01 6.69
CA GLU A 57 -20.10 -7.42 6.74
C GLU A 57 -19.97 -7.93 8.19
N GLU A 58 -21.00 -8.61 8.71
CA GLU A 58 -20.94 -9.25 10.02
C GLU A 58 -19.86 -10.33 10.02
N TRP A 59 -18.74 -10.06 10.67
CA TRP A 59 -17.65 -11.01 10.82
C TRP A 59 -17.97 -12.03 11.92
N PRO A 60 -17.48 -13.28 11.82
CA PRO A 60 -17.74 -14.29 12.84
C PRO A 60 -17.10 -13.93 14.19
N ASP A 61 -17.51 -14.67 15.23
CA ASP A 61 -16.81 -14.69 16.52
C ASP A 61 -15.32 -14.94 16.28
N ARG A 62 -14.49 -14.06 16.83
CA ARG A 62 -13.05 -14.07 16.51
C ARG A 62 -12.21 -13.56 17.67
N TYR A 63 -10.97 -14.03 17.68
CA TYR A 63 -9.92 -13.46 18.49
C TYR A 63 -9.09 -12.51 17.63
N VAL A 64 -8.73 -11.36 18.20
CA VAL A 64 -7.84 -10.36 17.62
C VAL A 64 -6.52 -10.39 18.39
N PHE A 65 -5.43 -10.58 17.66
CA PHE A 65 -4.07 -10.54 18.19
C PHE A 65 -3.37 -9.34 17.54
N ASP A 66 -2.92 -8.36 18.32
CA ASP A 66 -2.02 -7.32 17.82
C ASP A 66 -0.61 -7.59 18.36
N ILE A 67 0.32 -7.81 17.45
CA ILE A 67 1.62 -8.39 17.76
C ILE A 67 2.72 -7.40 17.43
N VAL A 68 3.49 -7.05 18.46
CA VAL A 68 4.71 -6.23 18.34
C VAL A 68 5.92 -7.15 18.39
N ILE A 69 6.76 -7.10 17.36
CA ILE A 69 8.00 -7.86 17.27
C ILE A 69 9.10 -7.06 16.57
N SER A 70 10.35 -7.28 16.96
CA SER A 70 11.51 -6.67 16.32
C SER A 70 11.57 -6.96 14.81
N ALA A 71 11.94 -5.95 14.01
CA ALA A 71 11.93 -6.00 12.55
C ALA A 71 12.72 -7.19 11.97
N GLU A 72 13.82 -7.58 12.63
CA GLU A 72 14.64 -8.72 12.21
C GLU A 72 13.91 -10.07 12.25
N ARG A 73 12.87 -10.17 13.10
CA ARG A 73 12.10 -11.39 13.34
C ARG A 73 10.74 -11.38 12.64
N LEU A 74 10.25 -10.19 12.26
CA LEU A 74 8.96 -9.98 11.62
C LEU A 74 8.74 -10.86 10.38
N PRO A 75 9.67 -10.96 9.40
CA PRO A 75 9.44 -11.78 8.21
C PRO A 75 9.24 -13.27 8.53
N GLY A 76 9.97 -13.79 9.53
CA GLY A 76 9.82 -15.18 9.95
C GLY A 76 8.49 -15.42 10.65
N LEU A 77 8.02 -14.47 11.47
CA LEU A 77 6.71 -14.54 12.12
C LEU A 77 5.60 -14.55 11.08
N VAL A 78 5.61 -13.58 10.15
CA VAL A 78 4.60 -13.44 9.09
C VAL A 78 4.54 -14.70 8.23
N GLN A 79 5.69 -15.25 7.82
CA GLN A 79 5.73 -16.51 7.08
C GLN A 79 5.10 -17.68 7.87
N SER A 80 5.36 -17.76 9.18
CA SER A 80 4.81 -18.81 10.04
C SER A 80 3.30 -18.69 10.23
N LEU A 81 2.80 -17.45 10.33
CA LEU A 81 1.37 -17.16 10.43
C LEU A 81 0.65 -17.45 9.09
N LEU A 82 1.21 -17.00 7.96
CA LEU A 82 0.66 -17.26 6.62
C LEU A 82 0.60 -18.77 6.31
N ALA A 83 1.50 -19.59 6.87
CA ALA A 83 1.44 -21.04 6.74
C ALA A 83 0.20 -21.68 7.41
N LEU A 84 -0.54 -20.94 8.24
CA LEU A 84 -1.82 -21.37 8.81
C LEU A 84 -2.99 -21.14 7.85
N MET A 85 -2.85 -20.27 6.85
CA MET A 85 -3.88 -19.96 5.87
C MET A 85 -4.14 -21.11 4.90
N PRO A 86 -5.35 -21.19 4.33
CA PRO A 86 -5.62 -22.10 3.22
C PRO A 86 -4.84 -21.70 1.96
N GLN A 87 -4.83 -22.60 0.97
CA GLN A 87 -4.10 -22.38 -0.29
C GLN A 87 -4.68 -21.25 -1.16
N LYS A 88 -5.90 -20.80 -0.87
CA LYS A 88 -6.62 -19.78 -1.62
C LYS A 88 -7.05 -18.66 -0.69
N ILE A 89 -6.59 -17.45 -0.98
CA ILE A 89 -6.69 -16.27 -0.10
C ILE A 89 -7.03 -15.02 -0.90
N TYR A 90 -7.53 -13.99 -0.21
CA TYR A 90 -7.72 -12.63 -0.69
C TYR A 90 -6.55 -11.77 -0.20
N PRO A 91 -5.60 -11.39 -1.06
CA PRO A 91 -4.50 -10.51 -0.70
C PRO A 91 -5.00 -9.09 -0.44
N ILE A 92 -4.29 -8.39 0.43
CA ILE A 92 -4.56 -7.02 0.85
C ILE A 92 -3.24 -6.26 0.78
N LEU A 93 -3.28 -5.05 0.25
CA LEU A 93 -2.15 -4.13 0.19
C LEU A 93 -2.68 -2.73 0.51
N ASP A 94 -2.16 -2.11 1.55
CA ASP A 94 -2.45 -0.73 1.88
C ASP A 94 -1.22 0.11 1.55
N VAL A 95 -1.43 1.19 0.80
CA VAL A 95 -0.35 2.11 0.43
C VAL A 95 -0.64 3.46 1.08
N LEU A 96 0.27 3.96 1.91
CA LEU A 96 0.25 5.34 2.38
C LEU A 96 0.52 6.24 1.17
N GLY A 97 -0.57 6.80 0.65
CA GLY A 97 -0.59 7.50 -0.61
C GLY A 97 -0.02 8.93 -0.52
N ARG A 98 0.00 9.61 -1.67
CA ARG A 98 0.30 11.06 -1.73
C ARG A 98 -0.97 11.89 -1.84
N ASP A 99 -2.13 11.27 -1.68
CA ASP A 99 -3.42 11.93 -1.81
C ASP A 99 -3.63 12.93 -0.66
N ALA A 100 -4.01 14.15 -1.02
CA ALA A 100 -4.17 15.25 -0.06
C ALA A 100 -5.41 15.10 0.85
N PHE A 101 -6.31 14.16 0.56
CA PHE A 101 -7.60 14.00 1.24
C PHE A 101 -7.90 12.54 1.62
N ARG A 102 -6.94 11.63 1.37
CA ARG A 102 -6.96 10.23 1.76
C ARG A 102 -5.57 9.80 2.21
N GLU A 103 -5.48 9.28 3.42
CA GLU A 103 -4.21 8.83 4.00
C GLU A 103 -3.74 7.47 3.42
N ILE A 104 -4.68 6.54 3.24
CA ILE A 104 -4.41 5.16 2.83
C ILE A 104 -5.16 4.83 1.55
N ASP A 105 -4.46 4.23 0.60
CA ASP A 105 -5.00 3.62 -0.61
C ASP A 105 -5.15 2.10 -0.37
N PRO A 106 -6.37 1.63 -0.05
CA PRO A 106 -6.59 0.21 0.20
C PRO A 106 -6.77 -0.56 -1.10
N TYR A 107 -5.88 -1.50 -1.38
CA TYR A 107 -5.97 -2.40 -2.51
C TYR A 107 -6.35 -3.80 -2.04
N ILE A 108 -7.49 -4.30 -2.51
CA ILE A 108 -7.97 -5.64 -2.17
C ILE A 108 -8.25 -6.44 -3.42
N SER A 109 -8.02 -7.75 -3.34
CA SER A 109 -8.54 -8.65 -4.36
C SER A 109 -9.93 -9.15 -3.99
N TYR A 110 -10.86 -9.07 -4.93
CA TYR A 110 -12.17 -9.73 -4.83
C TYR A 110 -12.15 -11.17 -5.37
N GLU A 111 -11.00 -11.62 -5.87
CA GLU A 111 -10.78 -12.97 -6.35
C GLU A 111 -9.71 -13.69 -5.54
N ARG A 112 -9.90 -14.99 -5.33
CA ARG A 112 -8.93 -15.79 -4.58
C ARG A 112 -7.73 -16.15 -5.46
N ILE A 113 -6.54 -15.75 -5.03
CA ILE A 113 -5.27 -16.19 -5.63
C ILE A 113 -4.67 -17.35 -4.85
N GLY A 114 -3.62 -17.97 -5.38
CA GLY A 114 -2.86 -18.97 -4.65
C GLY A 114 -1.98 -18.33 -3.57
N LEU A 115 -1.87 -18.96 -2.38
CA LEU A 115 -0.96 -18.51 -1.32
C LEU A 115 0.50 -18.44 -1.81
N ASP A 116 0.88 -19.32 -2.73
CA ASP A 116 2.18 -19.30 -3.41
C ASP A 116 2.45 -18.00 -4.17
N GLN A 117 1.43 -17.38 -4.77
CA GLN A 117 1.56 -16.10 -5.48
C GLN A 117 1.80 -14.93 -4.52
N LEU A 118 1.14 -14.93 -3.37
CA LEU A 118 1.43 -13.97 -2.29
C LEU A 118 2.88 -14.13 -1.81
N LEU A 119 3.28 -15.37 -1.48
CA LEU A 119 4.61 -15.67 -0.95
C LEU A 119 5.73 -15.32 -1.95
N ASP A 120 5.52 -15.55 -3.24
CA ASP A 120 6.46 -15.16 -4.29
C ASP A 120 6.65 -13.64 -4.34
N GLY A 121 5.58 -12.86 -4.24
CA GLY A 121 5.64 -11.39 -4.13
C GLY A 121 6.42 -10.94 -2.88
N LEU A 122 6.15 -11.54 -1.71
CA LEU A 122 6.87 -11.24 -0.47
C LEU A 122 8.37 -11.54 -0.55
N ILE A 123 8.77 -12.54 -1.34
CA ILE A 123 10.18 -12.88 -1.58
C ILE A 123 10.81 -11.88 -2.55
N ARG A 124 10.15 -11.57 -3.66
CA ARG A 124 10.63 -10.63 -4.68
C ARG A 124 10.81 -9.21 -4.13
N PHE A 125 9.85 -8.75 -3.34
CA PHE A 125 9.78 -7.37 -2.85
C PHE A 125 9.92 -7.30 -1.33
N ARG A 126 10.81 -8.10 -0.75
CA ARG A 126 10.98 -8.23 0.70
C ARG A 126 11.17 -6.89 1.40
N ASP A 127 12.08 -6.05 0.92
CA ASP A 127 12.39 -4.77 1.58
C ASP A 127 11.21 -3.79 1.50
N PHE A 128 10.44 -3.84 0.42
CA PHE A 128 9.19 -3.07 0.29
C PHE A 128 8.17 -3.45 1.37
N PHE A 129 7.96 -4.75 1.61
CA PHE A 129 6.97 -5.20 2.59
C PHE A 129 7.43 -5.02 4.04
N PHE A 130 8.68 -5.37 4.35
CA PHE A 130 9.12 -5.50 5.74
C PHE A 130 9.91 -4.29 6.26
N GLU A 131 10.39 -3.41 5.37
CA GLU A 131 11.20 -2.25 5.77
C GLU A 131 10.54 -0.91 5.44
N ASP A 132 9.81 -0.80 4.33
CA ASP A 132 9.21 0.47 3.89
C ASP A 132 8.05 0.88 4.81
N GLY A 133 8.08 2.12 5.30
CA GLY A 133 7.09 2.64 6.25
C GLY A 133 5.80 3.10 5.59
N LEU A 134 5.67 3.03 4.27
CA LEU A 134 4.50 3.52 3.57
C LEU A 134 3.55 2.40 3.14
N ILE A 135 3.76 1.17 3.62
CA ILE A 135 3.06 -0.01 3.11
C ILE A 135 2.54 -0.88 4.25
N GLY A 136 1.26 -1.20 4.20
CA GLY A 136 0.64 -2.32 4.90
C GLY A 136 0.34 -3.46 3.91
N PHE A 137 0.37 -4.70 4.38
CA PHE A 137 0.07 -5.85 3.52
C PHE A 137 -0.45 -7.04 4.32
N GLY A 138 -1.22 -7.88 3.66
CA GLY A 138 -1.76 -9.06 4.31
C GLY A 138 -2.57 -9.94 3.41
N ALA A 139 -3.35 -10.79 4.05
CA ALA A 139 -4.27 -11.68 3.39
C ALA A 139 -5.44 -12.02 4.29
N MET A 140 -6.53 -12.42 3.66
CA MET A 140 -7.73 -12.91 4.32
C MET A 140 -8.19 -14.22 3.69
N SER A 141 -8.77 -15.10 4.51
CA SER A 141 -9.60 -16.20 4.07
C SER A 141 -10.96 -16.11 4.76
N ASP A 142 -12.00 -16.45 4.02
CA ASP A 142 -13.40 -16.48 4.46
C ASP A 142 -13.77 -17.82 5.11
N ASN A 143 -13.05 -18.91 4.79
CA ASN A 143 -13.34 -20.24 5.33
C ASN A 143 -12.09 -21.13 5.43
N PRO A 144 -11.58 -21.40 6.65
CA PRO A 144 -11.98 -20.76 7.92
C PRO A 144 -11.64 -19.27 7.91
N PHE A 145 -12.39 -18.44 8.65
CA PHE A 145 -12.07 -17.02 8.75
C PHE A 145 -10.71 -16.83 9.44
N LEU A 146 -9.78 -16.26 8.67
CA LEU A 146 -8.44 -15.92 9.11
C LEU A 146 -7.94 -14.71 8.33
N TYR A 147 -7.67 -13.63 9.05
CA TYR A 147 -7.12 -12.39 8.54
C TYR A 147 -5.75 -12.18 9.18
N ILE A 148 -4.72 -11.96 8.36
CA ILE A 148 -3.36 -11.63 8.81
C ILE A 148 -2.94 -10.39 8.06
N PHE A 149 -2.59 -9.34 8.78
CA PHE A 149 -2.18 -8.07 8.20
C PHE A 149 -1.02 -7.48 8.97
N VAL A 150 -0.08 -6.90 8.25
CA VAL A 150 1.04 -6.12 8.77
C VAL A 150 0.79 -4.69 8.34
N ASP A 151 0.57 -3.79 9.28
CA ASP A 151 0.27 -2.39 8.99
C ASP A 151 1.53 -1.59 8.61
N GLU A 152 1.37 -0.29 8.35
CA GLU A 152 2.44 0.66 8.05
C GLU A 152 3.41 0.86 9.23
N HIS A 153 2.96 0.61 10.46
CA HIS A 153 3.79 0.60 11.68
C HIS A 153 4.54 -0.72 11.88
N LYS A 154 4.30 -1.71 11.01
CA LYS A 154 4.80 -3.08 11.08
C LYS A 154 4.33 -3.85 12.31
N ILE A 155 3.16 -3.51 12.82
CA ILE A 155 2.40 -4.30 13.79
C ILE A 155 1.63 -5.38 13.03
N VAL A 156 1.66 -6.61 13.55
CA VAL A 156 0.95 -7.73 12.93
C VAL A 156 -0.38 -7.93 13.63
N THR A 157 -1.48 -7.68 12.92
CA THR A 157 -2.84 -8.00 13.36
C THR A 157 -3.26 -9.35 12.80
N VAL A 158 -3.67 -10.27 13.68
CA VAL A 158 -4.29 -11.54 13.29
C VAL A 158 -5.70 -11.60 13.84
N ARG A 159 -6.69 -11.76 12.97
CA ARG A 159 -8.07 -12.04 13.38
C ARG A 159 -8.45 -13.44 12.96
N ALA A 160 -8.90 -14.25 13.91
CA ALA A 160 -9.09 -15.68 13.66
C ALA A 160 -10.28 -16.25 14.45
N GLU A 161 -10.98 -17.19 13.83
CA GLU A 161 -11.99 -17.98 14.54
C GLU A 161 -11.39 -18.75 15.73
N PRO A 162 -12.20 -19.04 16.77
CA PRO A 162 -11.78 -19.81 17.94
C PRO A 162 -11.06 -21.12 17.61
N VAL A 163 -11.41 -21.78 16.50
CA VAL A 163 -10.83 -23.07 16.09
C VAL A 163 -9.35 -23.00 15.71
N ILE A 164 -8.84 -21.82 15.32
CA ILE A 164 -7.43 -21.62 14.92
C ILE A 164 -6.60 -20.98 16.05
N LYS A 165 -7.23 -20.41 17.08
CA LYS A 165 -6.57 -19.70 18.19
C LYS A 165 -5.34 -20.42 18.76
N ASP A 166 -5.48 -21.68 19.16
CA ASP A 166 -4.39 -22.44 19.79
C ASP A 166 -3.18 -22.65 18.86
N ARG A 167 -3.43 -22.68 17.54
CA ARG A 167 -2.35 -22.78 16.53
C ARG A 167 -1.60 -21.46 16.41
N ILE A 168 -2.30 -20.33 16.43
CA ILE A 168 -1.69 -18.99 16.44
C ILE A 168 -0.84 -18.81 17.69
N GLU A 169 -1.38 -19.08 18.88
CA GLU A 169 -0.62 -19.01 20.13
C GLU A 169 0.61 -19.92 20.13
N SER A 170 0.53 -21.08 19.49
CA SER A 170 1.68 -21.97 19.34
C SER A 170 2.78 -21.36 18.47
N VAL A 171 2.42 -20.64 17.40
CA VAL A 171 3.38 -19.85 16.61
C VAL A 171 3.97 -18.73 17.47
N LEU A 172 3.15 -17.94 18.17
CA LEU A 172 3.62 -16.82 19.00
C LEU A 172 4.58 -17.30 20.10
N ARG A 173 4.29 -18.43 20.76
CA ARG A 173 5.19 -19.07 21.73
C ARG A 173 6.53 -19.49 21.12
N ALA A 174 6.55 -19.95 19.87
CA ALA A 174 7.80 -20.32 19.19
C ALA A 174 8.68 -19.08 18.90
N PHE A 175 8.06 -17.90 18.79
CA PHE A 175 8.75 -16.61 18.74
C PHE A 175 8.95 -15.99 20.14
N GLU A 176 8.75 -16.75 21.21
CA GLU A 176 8.93 -16.30 22.60
C GLU A 176 8.10 -15.05 22.97
N LEU A 177 7.04 -14.79 22.20
CA LEU A 177 6.12 -13.69 22.45
C LEU A 177 5.14 -14.10 23.55
N LYS A 178 4.88 -13.15 24.46
CA LYS A 178 3.96 -13.32 25.57
C LYS A 178 2.79 -12.36 25.40
N GLU A 179 1.63 -12.82 25.82
CA GLU A 179 0.47 -11.96 26.02
C GLU A 179 0.81 -10.88 27.04
N ARG A 180 0.43 -9.63 26.74
CA ARG A 180 0.57 -8.47 27.61
C ARG A 180 -0.44 -7.41 27.24
N ASP A 181 -0.77 -6.56 28.22
CA ASP A 181 -1.72 -5.47 28.04
C ASP A 181 -1.10 -4.25 27.33
N ASP A 182 0.24 -4.15 27.32
CA ASP A 182 0.98 -2.98 26.87
C ASP A 182 2.15 -3.30 25.92
N PRO A 183 1.97 -4.11 24.86
CA PRO A 183 3.00 -4.20 23.83
C PRO A 183 3.20 -2.82 23.20
N ALA A 184 4.45 -2.47 22.88
CA ALA A 184 4.80 -1.11 22.47
C ALA A 184 5.77 -1.13 21.28
N GLY A 185 5.27 -0.71 20.11
CA GLY A 185 6.00 -0.49 18.87
C GLY A 185 6.25 1.00 18.61
N ALA A 186 6.54 1.34 17.34
CA ALA A 186 6.79 2.73 16.95
C ALA A 186 5.54 3.61 17.10
N ASP A 187 4.37 3.02 16.92
CA ASP A 187 3.03 3.59 17.05
C ASP A 187 2.70 4.08 18.47
N SER A 188 3.44 3.62 19.48
CA SER A 188 3.20 3.96 20.89
C SER A 188 3.64 5.38 21.29
N VAL A 189 4.40 6.06 20.42
CA VAL A 189 4.88 7.44 20.61
C VAL A 189 4.85 8.18 19.27
N ALA A 190 5.20 9.48 19.25
CA ALA A 190 5.42 10.17 17.99
C ALA A 190 6.53 9.49 17.18
N HIS A 191 6.25 9.24 15.90
CA HIS A 191 7.10 8.50 14.99
C HIS A 191 7.03 9.11 13.58
N GLU A 192 7.91 8.64 12.70
CA GLU A 192 7.96 9.06 11.29
C GLU A 192 7.84 7.85 10.37
N HIS A 193 7.12 8.05 9.26
CA HIS A 193 7.08 7.13 8.13
C HIS A 193 7.91 7.66 6.97
N ARG A 194 8.64 6.78 6.29
CA ARG A 194 9.39 7.09 5.08
C ARG A 194 9.47 5.89 4.13
N GLY A 195 9.60 6.23 2.85
CA GLY A 195 10.03 5.28 1.84
C GLY A 195 11.52 4.95 1.99
N VAL A 196 11.89 3.70 1.73
CA VAL A 196 13.27 3.21 1.95
C VAL A 196 13.90 2.59 0.72
N LEU A 197 13.13 2.39 -0.34
CA LEU A 197 13.62 1.74 -1.55
C LEU A 197 14.63 2.61 -2.29
N ARG A 198 15.71 1.96 -2.73
CA ARG A 198 16.70 2.59 -3.61
C ARG A 198 16.17 2.62 -5.03
N ILE A 199 16.00 3.82 -5.57
CA ILE A 199 15.69 4.04 -6.98
C ILE A 199 16.99 4.46 -7.69
N ALA A 200 17.39 3.71 -8.73
CA ALA A 200 18.64 3.93 -9.44
C ALA A 200 18.46 3.78 -10.96
N GLU A 201 18.70 4.85 -11.71
CA GLU A 201 18.54 4.88 -13.18
C GLU A 201 19.44 3.85 -13.90
N ASP A 202 20.57 3.47 -13.30
CA ASP A 202 21.52 2.50 -13.84
C ASP A 202 21.16 1.04 -13.51
N ARG A 203 20.09 0.81 -12.75
CA ARG A 203 19.65 -0.51 -12.25
C ARG A 203 18.14 -0.69 -12.46
N PRO A 204 17.68 -0.82 -13.72
CA PRO A 204 16.26 -0.90 -14.05
C PRO A 204 15.55 -2.13 -13.46
N GLU A 205 16.28 -3.14 -13.00
CA GLU A 205 15.68 -4.28 -12.29
C GLU A 205 15.29 -3.97 -10.84
N LEU A 206 15.68 -2.81 -10.30
CA LEU A 206 15.30 -2.30 -8.98
C LEU A 206 14.06 -1.41 -9.14
N LEU A 207 12.90 -1.99 -8.86
CA LEU A 207 11.63 -1.31 -8.98
C LEU A 207 11.39 -0.33 -7.83
N GLY A 208 10.80 0.82 -8.15
CA GLY A 208 10.25 1.76 -7.18
C GLY A 208 8.87 1.34 -6.67
N VAL A 209 8.33 2.10 -5.72
CA VAL A 209 7.02 1.81 -5.09
C VAL A 209 5.90 1.70 -6.13
N ASP A 210 5.75 2.69 -7.01
CA ASP A 210 4.67 2.73 -8.00
C ASP A 210 4.72 1.51 -8.95
N GLU A 211 5.92 1.08 -9.34
CA GLU A 211 6.14 -0.09 -10.22
C GLU A 211 5.87 -1.41 -9.49
N ILE A 212 6.24 -1.51 -8.20
CA ILE A 212 5.92 -2.69 -7.39
C ILE A 212 4.41 -2.79 -7.18
N VAL A 213 3.74 -1.69 -6.82
CA VAL A 213 2.29 -1.65 -6.65
C VAL A 213 1.60 -2.05 -7.96
N GLU A 214 2.06 -1.54 -9.10
CA GLU A 214 1.58 -1.95 -10.42
C GLU A 214 1.70 -3.47 -10.62
N ARG A 215 2.89 -4.04 -10.40
CA ARG A 215 3.13 -5.49 -10.54
C ARG A 215 2.24 -6.31 -9.62
N LEU A 216 2.05 -5.86 -8.37
CA LEU A 216 1.20 -6.53 -7.41
C LEU A 216 -0.28 -6.42 -7.77
N ARG A 217 -0.74 -5.30 -8.34
CA ARG A 217 -2.11 -5.18 -8.83
C ARG A 217 -2.41 -6.24 -9.88
N ASP A 218 -1.48 -6.52 -10.78
CA ASP A 218 -1.62 -7.58 -11.78
C ASP A 218 -1.49 -8.98 -11.17
N ASP A 219 -0.40 -9.24 -10.44
CA ASP A 219 -0.06 -10.56 -9.88
C ASP A 219 -1.10 -11.02 -8.85
N TRP A 220 -1.60 -10.09 -8.03
CA TRP A 220 -2.52 -10.37 -6.93
C TRP A 220 -3.97 -10.00 -7.25
N ARG A 221 -4.24 -9.49 -8.46
CA ARG A 221 -5.58 -9.06 -8.93
C ARG A 221 -6.21 -8.00 -8.03
N LEU A 222 -5.39 -7.05 -7.58
CA LEU A 222 -5.83 -6.03 -6.65
C LEU A 222 -6.57 -4.90 -7.36
N LEU A 223 -7.65 -4.45 -6.73
CA LEU A 223 -8.40 -3.26 -7.10
C LEU A 223 -8.34 -2.25 -5.97
N LEU A 224 -8.23 -0.97 -6.30
CA LEU A 224 -8.36 0.10 -5.33
C LEU A 224 -9.79 0.10 -4.78
N ASN A 225 -9.94 -0.15 -3.48
CA ASN A 225 -11.21 -0.29 -2.79
C ASN A 225 -11.77 1.08 -2.38
N VAL A 226 -12.06 1.91 -3.38
CA VAL A 226 -12.72 3.20 -3.22
C VAL A 226 -13.80 3.34 -4.29
N ASP A 227 -14.85 4.12 -4.01
CA ASP A 227 -15.85 4.43 -5.03
C ASP A 227 -15.27 5.43 -6.05
N PRO A 228 -15.07 5.03 -7.32
CA PRO A 228 -14.42 5.90 -8.31
C PRO A 228 -15.32 7.03 -8.82
N GLU A 229 -16.64 6.94 -8.59
CA GLU A 229 -17.63 7.93 -9.03
C GLU A 229 -17.85 9.03 -7.98
N GLN A 230 -17.42 8.77 -6.74
CA GLN A 230 -17.61 9.63 -5.60
C GLN A 230 -16.31 10.34 -5.21
N ASN A 231 -16.37 11.64 -4.92
CA ASN A 231 -15.18 12.42 -4.51
C ASN A 231 -15.41 13.08 -3.15
N TYR A 232 -15.11 12.32 -2.10
CA TYR A 232 -15.20 12.74 -0.72
C TYR A 232 -13.82 12.72 -0.07
N ASP A 233 -13.65 13.52 0.99
CA ASP A 233 -12.54 13.34 1.92
C ASP A 233 -12.80 12.17 2.89
N ASP A 234 -11.80 11.84 3.71
CA ASP A 234 -11.87 10.81 4.76
C ASP A 234 -12.98 11.04 5.81
N ARG A 235 -13.65 12.19 5.79
CA ARG A 235 -14.79 12.51 6.67
C ARG A 235 -16.13 12.44 5.94
N GLY A 236 -16.16 11.92 4.72
CA GLY A 236 -17.35 11.82 3.90
C GLY A 236 -17.87 13.18 3.41
N ARG A 237 -17.03 14.21 3.34
CA ARG A 237 -17.43 15.54 2.83
C ARG A 237 -17.12 15.66 1.35
N PRO A 238 -18.08 16.08 0.51
CA PRO A 238 -17.87 16.17 -0.93
C PRO A 238 -16.85 17.27 -1.25
N LEU A 239 -15.89 16.97 -2.12
CA LEU A 239 -14.81 17.88 -2.50
C LEU A 239 -15.11 18.67 -3.79
N GLY A 240 -15.96 18.13 -4.67
CA GLY A 240 -16.19 18.68 -6.02
C GLY A 240 -14.97 18.48 -6.91
N VAL A 241 -14.77 19.33 -7.93
CA VAL A 241 -13.57 19.28 -8.78
C VAL A 241 -12.30 19.47 -7.94
N THR A 242 -11.44 18.47 -7.95
CA THR A 242 -10.11 18.51 -7.32
C THR A 242 -9.00 18.49 -8.37
N ALA A 243 -7.80 18.90 -7.96
CA ALA A 243 -6.60 18.70 -8.75
C ALA A 243 -6.07 17.28 -8.55
N TRP A 244 -5.56 16.67 -9.62
CA TRP A 244 -5.08 15.30 -9.64
C TRP A 244 -3.69 15.24 -10.28
N ARG A 245 -2.86 14.34 -9.77
CA ARG A 245 -1.62 13.87 -10.37
C ARG A 245 -1.81 12.41 -10.75
N CYS A 246 -1.87 12.14 -12.04
CA CYS A 246 -2.01 10.79 -12.56
C CYS A 246 -0.66 10.33 -13.12
N LEU A 247 -0.22 9.15 -12.70
CA LEU A 247 0.89 8.43 -13.32
C LEU A 247 0.31 7.43 -14.31
N VAL A 248 0.71 7.51 -15.57
CA VAL A 248 0.17 6.66 -16.65
C VAL A 248 1.30 5.93 -17.34
N ARG A 249 1.20 4.61 -17.44
CA ARG A 249 2.10 3.78 -18.24
C ARG A 249 1.56 3.64 -19.65
N THR A 250 2.48 3.71 -20.61
CA THR A 250 2.25 3.40 -22.02
C THR A 250 3.25 2.33 -22.48
N PRO A 251 2.95 1.55 -23.51
CA PRO A 251 3.91 0.61 -24.08
C PRO A 251 5.12 1.36 -24.66
N GLY A 252 6.33 0.98 -24.24
CA GLY A 252 7.59 1.47 -24.79
C GLY A 252 8.06 0.68 -26.02
N LYS A 253 9.11 1.17 -26.68
CA LYS A 253 9.60 0.59 -27.96
C LYS A 253 10.42 -0.67 -27.76
N SER A 254 11.01 -0.87 -26.58
CA SER A 254 11.82 -2.04 -26.23
C SER A 254 11.01 -3.20 -25.63
N GLY A 255 9.70 -3.03 -25.44
CA GLY A 255 8.86 -3.91 -24.63
C GLY A 255 8.84 -3.52 -23.14
N MET A 256 9.62 -2.53 -22.72
CA MET A 256 9.54 -1.90 -21.40
C MET A 256 8.42 -0.85 -21.37
N GLY A 257 7.91 -0.50 -20.20
CA GLY A 257 6.93 0.56 -20.01
C GLY A 257 7.55 1.95 -20.14
N ARG A 258 6.75 2.92 -20.58
CA ARG A 258 7.10 4.35 -20.54
C ARG A 258 6.06 5.11 -19.75
N TYR A 259 6.51 5.90 -18.78
CA TYR A 259 5.63 6.58 -17.85
C TYR A 259 5.48 8.06 -18.18
N ALA A 260 4.25 8.56 -18.10
CA ALA A 260 3.91 9.95 -18.19
C ALA A 260 3.19 10.40 -16.91
N GLU A 261 3.53 11.58 -16.45
CA GLU A 261 2.80 12.27 -15.41
C GLU A 261 1.83 13.27 -16.05
N ILE A 262 0.56 13.17 -15.67
CA ILE A 262 -0.51 14.05 -16.12
C ILE A 262 -1.02 14.83 -14.91
N LEU A 263 -0.99 16.15 -15.01
CA LEU A 263 -1.60 17.05 -14.03
C LEU A 263 -2.92 17.55 -14.60
N LEU A 264 -4.02 17.26 -13.92
CA LEU A 264 -5.37 17.58 -14.39
C LEU A 264 -6.27 18.03 -13.23
N THR A 265 -7.45 18.55 -13.56
CA THR A 265 -8.57 18.72 -12.62
C THR A 265 -9.72 17.85 -13.10
N ALA A 266 -10.45 17.21 -12.18
CA ALA A 266 -11.58 16.32 -12.45
C ALA A 266 -12.52 16.23 -11.23
N ASP A 267 -13.79 15.94 -11.47
CA ASP A 267 -14.86 15.81 -10.46
C ASP A 267 -14.71 14.55 -9.60
N CYS A 268 -14.21 13.45 -10.16
CA CYS A 268 -14.02 12.17 -9.47
C CYS A 268 -12.81 11.39 -10.01
N LEU A 269 -12.48 10.27 -9.35
CA LEU A 269 -11.37 9.40 -9.75
C LEU A 269 -11.59 8.83 -11.15
N ARG A 270 -12.80 8.34 -11.47
CA ARG A 270 -13.14 7.82 -12.81
C ARG A 270 -12.83 8.85 -13.90
N GLU A 271 -13.31 10.08 -13.74
CA GLU A 271 -13.06 11.14 -14.72
C GLU A 271 -11.56 11.49 -14.80
N ALA A 272 -10.83 11.49 -13.68
CA ALA A 272 -9.39 11.71 -13.67
C ALA A 272 -8.63 10.62 -14.46
N GLU A 273 -8.97 9.35 -14.23
CA GLU A 273 -8.37 8.20 -14.94
C GLU A 273 -8.63 8.28 -16.44
N ASP A 274 -9.90 8.48 -16.84
CA ASP A 274 -10.31 8.57 -18.24
C ASP A 274 -9.60 9.73 -18.95
N MET A 275 -9.59 10.92 -18.34
CA MET A 275 -8.91 12.09 -18.88
C MET A 275 -7.39 11.91 -19.01
N ALA A 276 -6.77 11.21 -18.04
CA ALA A 276 -5.33 10.95 -18.07
C ALA A 276 -4.96 9.97 -19.19
N ALA A 277 -5.75 8.90 -19.37
CA ALA A 277 -5.56 7.95 -20.46
C ALA A 277 -5.78 8.63 -21.82
N ASP A 278 -6.89 9.35 -22.00
CA ASP A 278 -7.25 10.07 -23.23
C ASP A 278 -6.17 11.09 -23.66
N ALA A 279 -5.50 11.72 -22.70
CA ALA A 279 -4.42 12.67 -22.95
C ALA A 279 -3.18 12.03 -23.64
N LEU A 280 -3.08 10.69 -23.63
CA LEU A 280 -1.99 9.92 -24.22
C LEU A 280 -2.40 9.09 -25.43
N ILE A 281 -3.67 8.70 -25.58
CA ILE A 281 -4.15 7.85 -26.69
C ILE A 281 -3.72 8.40 -28.06
N GLY A 282 -3.82 9.72 -28.27
CA GLY A 282 -3.47 10.36 -29.55
C GLY A 282 -1.97 10.35 -29.89
N GLU A 283 -1.10 9.96 -28.97
CA GLU A 283 0.35 9.88 -29.16
C GLU A 283 0.86 8.44 -29.34
N LEU A 284 -0.02 7.45 -29.19
CA LEU A 284 0.33 6.05 -29.43
C LEU A 284 0.38 5.76 -30.92
N ASP A 285 1.36 4.96 -31.34
CA ASP A 285 1.39 4.46 -32.71
C ASP A 285 0.24 3.46 -32.90
N VAL A 286 -0.41 3.47 -34.07
CA VAL A 286 -1.58 2.61 -34.39
C VAL A 286 -1.28 1.11 -34.24
N ASP A 287 0.00 0.74 -34.27
CA ASP A 287 0.48 -0.64 -34.10
C ASP A 287 0.75 -1.01 -32.61
N GLN A 288 0.57 -0.09 -31.66
CA GLN A 288 0.63 -0.37 -30.22
C GLN A 288 -0.70 -0.99 -29.78
N LEU A 289 -0.67 -2.29 -29.46
CA LEU A 289 -1.85 -3.07 -29.10
C LEU A 289 -2.30 -2.88 -27.63
N GLU A 290 -1.54 -2.16 -26.82
CA GLU A 290 -1.83 -1.92 -25.40
C GLU A 290 -2.21 -0.46 -25.16
N GLU A 291 -3.37 -0.26 -24.54
CA GLU A 291 -3.87 1.05 -24.14
C GLU A 291 -3.08 1.61 -22.95
N PRO A 292 -3.06 2.95 -22.75
CA PRO A 292 -2.47 3.54 -21.55
C PRO A 292 -3.14 3.01 -20.29
N VAL A 293 -2.34 2.67 -19.28
CA VAL A 293 -2.84 2.20 -17.98
C VAL A 293 -2.52 3.23 -16.92
N VAL A 294 -3.54 3.69 -16.20
CA VAL A 294 -3.36 4.59 -15.05
C VAL A 294 -2.88 3.79 -13.85
N ILE A 295 -1.66 4.10 -13.41
CA ILE A 295 -0.95 3.39 -12.35
C ILE A 295 -1.34 3.94 -10.98
N SER A 296 -1.38 5.27 -10.87
CA SER A 296 -1.86 5.98 -9.69
C SER A 296 -2.54 7.29 -10.09
N ALA A 297 -3.45 7.76 -9.23
CA ALA A 297 -4.17 9.01 -9.38
C ALA A 297 -4.39 9.63 -8.00
N ASP A 298 -3.49 10.53 -7.61
CA ASP A 298 -3.50 11.18 -6.30
C ASP A 298 -4.11 12.58 -6.41
N ARG A 299 -5.02 12.94 -5.50
CA ARG A 299 -5.48 14.33 -5.39
C ARG A 299 -4.39 15.20 -4.79
N LEU A 300 -4.21 16.40 -5.35
CA LEU A 300 -3.24 17.38 -4.86
C LEU A 300 -3.92 18.56 -4.17
N GLY A 301 -3.32 19.01 -3.08
CA GLY A 301 -3.71 20.27 -2.44
C GLY A 301 -3.44 21.46 -3.37
N PRO A 302 -4.21 22.57 -3.30
CA PRO A 302 -4.06 23.71 -4.23
C PRO A 302 -2.67 24.36 -4.26
N LYS A 303 -1.90 24.26 -3.18
CA LYS A 303 -0.51 24.77 -3.12
C LYS A 303 0.46 23.83 -3.83
N GLU A 304 0.29 22.53 -3.62
CA GLU A 304 1.11 21.50 -4.22
C GLU A 304 0.89 21.42 -5.72
N PHE A 305 -0.37 21.43 -6.17
CA PHE A 305 -0.69 21.46 -7.60
C PHE A 305 -0.01 22.63 -8.34
N ARG A 306 0.00 23.82 -7.72
CA ARG A 306 0.72 25.00 -8.25
C ARG A 306 2.23 24.78 -8.32
N ARG A 307 2.80 24.16 -7.28
CA ARG A 307 4.23 23.82 -7.24
C ARG A 307 4.58 22.86 -8.38
N GLU A 308 3.78 21.81 -8.57
CA GLU A 308 4.02 20.80 -9.61
C GLU A 308 3.89 21.35 -11.03
N LEU A 309 2.98 22.30 -11.26
CA LEU A 309 2.82 22.98 -12.55
C LEU A 309 4.01 23.89 -12.92
N GLY A 310 4.79 24.35 -11.95
CA GLY A 310 5.94 25.24 -12.20
C GLY A 310 5.57 26.66 -12.65
N GLU A 311 4.29 27.06 -12.58
CA GLU A 311 3.77 28.37 -13.00
C GLU A 311 2.82 28.99 -11.96
N GLU A 312 2.72 30.33 -11.95
CA GLU A 312 1.58 31.02 -11.33
C GLU A 312 0.33 30.77 -12.20
N ILE A 313 -0.60 29.94 -11.72
CA ILE A 313 -1.85 29.66 -12.43
C ILE A 313 -2.56 30.98 -12.78
N PRO A 314 -2.83 31.26 -14.07
CA PRO A 314 -3.60 32.44 -14.46
C PRO A 314 -5.04 32.31 -13.92
N GLY A 315 -5.38 33.05 -12.87
CA GLY A 315 -6.76 33.14 -12.37
C GLY A 315 -7.05 32.68 -10.94
N GLY A 316 -6.08 32.66 -10.02
CA GLY A 316 -6.33 32.42 -8.58
C GLY A 316 -7.08 31.12 -8.25
N GLU A 317 -7.57 30.96 -7.00
CA GLU A 317 -8.29 29.75 -6.55
C GLU A 317 -9.53 29.38 -7.39
N ARG A 318 -10.02 30.29 -8.25
CA ARG A 318 -11.25 30.10 -9.04
C ARG A 318 -11.05 29.34 -10.35
N SER A 319 -9.82 29.07 -10.80
CA SER A 319 -9.57 28.40 -12.09
C SER A 319 -9.62 26.87 -12.04
N LEU A 320 -9.68 26.25 -10.86
CA LEU A 320 -9.72 24.80 -10.70
C LEU A 320 -11.12 24.20 -10.79
N GLY A 321 -12.18 25.03 -10.81
CA GLY A 321 -13.57 24.56 -10.69
C GLY A 321 -14.16 23.88 -11.94
N LYS A 322 -13.33 23.42 -12.87
CA LYS A 322 -13.78 22.65 -14.05
C LYS A 322 -12.78 21.55 -14.39
N PRO A 323 -13.26 20.39 -14.89
CA PRO A 323 -12.38 19.36 -15.41
C PRO A 323 -11.52 19.89 -16.57
N LYS A 324 -10.19 19.68 -16.48
CA LYS A 324 -9.22 20.11 -17.49
C LYS A 324 -7.86 19.42 -17.30
N VAL A 325 -7.21 19.01 -18.40
CA VAL A 325 -5.77 18.64 -18.40
C VAL A 325 -4.91 19.91 -18.43
N TRP A 326 -4.01 20.05 -17.46
CA TRP A 326 -3.16 21.24 -17.28
C TRP A 326 -1.74 21.02 -17.78
N SER A 327 -1.16 19.85 -17.50
CA SER A 327 0.20 19.52 -17.92
C SER A 327 0.33 18.04 -18.21
N LYS A 328 1.26 17.73 -19.11
CA LYS A 328 1.70 16.38 -19.43
C LYS A 328 3.22 16.38 -19.51
N ARG A 329 3.86 15.48 -18.76
CA ARG A 329 5.32 15.34 -18.71
C ARG A 329 5.70 13.87 -18.83
N TRP A 330 6.57 13.55 -19.78
CA TRP A 330 7.17 12.22 -19.85
C TRP A 330 8.24 12.09 -18.77
N LEU A 331 8.19 11.02 -17.99
CA LEU A 331 9.25 10.68 -17.05
C LEU A 331 10.43 10.08 -17.83
N SER A 332 11.65 10.30 -17.34
CA SER A 332 12.87 9.84 -18.02
C SER A 332 13.02 8.32 -17.94
N GLY A 333 13.37 7.70 -19.07
CA GLY A 333 13.66 6.26 -19.17
C GLY A 333 12.47 5.42 -19.64
N GLU A 334 12.77 4.24 -20.19
CA GLU A 334 11.82 3.12 -20.21
C GLU A 334 12.18 2.23 -19.01
N THR A 335 11.19 1.80 -18.23
CA THR A 335 11.37 0.95 -17.05
C THR A 335 10.44 -0.26 -17.17
N GLY A 336 10.87 -1.42 -16.69
CA GLY A 336 10.17 -2.67 -16.97
C GLY A 336 11.00 -3.91 -16.74
#